data_AF-A0A1H0GRX5-F1
#
_entry.id   AF-A0A1H0GRX5-F1
#
_cell.length_a   1.000
_cell.length_b   1.000
_cell.length_c   1.000
_cell.angle_alpha   90.00
_cell.angle_beta   90.00
_cell.angle_gamma   90.00
#
_symmetry.space_group_name_H-M   'P 1'
#
loop_
_entity.id
_entity.type
_entity.pdbx_description
1 polymer ?
#
loop_
_entity_poly.entity_id
_entity_poly.type
_entity_poly.pdbx_seq_one_letter_code
_entity_poly.pdbx_strand_id
1 'polypeptide(L)' 'MVAEVVNLRLARKRAKRKSDDQVAEQNRLLHGQTAGQRARIKHEMETRDRHLDASRIDSRHDPDDVT' A
#
# COMPACT_ATOMS: atom_id res chain seq x y z
N MET A 1 -1.85 40.92 -14.68
CA MET A 1 -1.50 39.49 -14.46
C MET A 1 -0.46 39.11 -15.51
N VAL A 2 0.66 38.50 -15.12
CA VAL A 2 1.75 38.15 -16.03
C VAL A 2 1.59 36.68 -16.43
N ALA A 3 1.49 36.39 -17.72
CA ALA A 3 1.42 35.03 -18.23
C ALA A 3 2.82 34.41 -18.26
N GLU A 4 3.01 33.30 -17.58
CA GLU A 4 4.27 32.54 -17.63
C GLU A 4 4.36 31.76 -18.94
N VAL A 5 5.35 32.08 -19.76
CA VAL A 5 5.61 31.35 -21.00
C VAL A 5 6.41 30.09 -20.67
N VAL A 6 5.71 28.96 -20.56
CA VAL A 6 6.34 27.65 -20.31
C VAL A 6 6.60 26.88 -21.59
N ASN A 7 7.78 26.24 -21.66
CA ASN A 7 8.09 25.33 -22.75
C ASN A 7 7.30 24.03 -22.61
N LEU A 8 6.22 23.91 -23.37
CA LEU A 8 5.30 22.76 -23.31
C LEU A 8 6.00 21.42 -23.60
N ARG A 9 7.00 21.39 -24.49
CA ARG A 9 7.77 20.17 -24.79
C ARG A 9 8.53 19.70 -23.55
N LEU A 10 9.21 20.63 -22.87
CA LEU A 10 9.96 20.32 -21.66
C LEU A 10 9.02 19.88 -20.53
N ALA A 11 7.88 20.54 -20.37
CA ALA A 11 6.87 20.18 -19.39
C ALA A 11 6.34 18.75 -19.62
N ARG A 12 5.96 18.40 -20.86
CA ARG A 12 5.52 17.04 -21.23
C ARG A 12 6.61 16.00 -20.99
N LYS A 13 7.86 16.29 -21.34
CA LYS A 13 9.00 15.38 -21.10
C LYS A 13 9.19 15.12 -19.60
N ARG A 14 9.09 16.16 -18.76
CA ARG A 14 9.17 16.04 -17.30
C ARG A 14 8.02 15.19 -16.75
N ALA A 15 6.79 15.45 -17.19
CA ALA A 15 5.62 14.67 -16.79
C ALA A 15 5.77 13.18 -17.16
N LYS A 16 6.24 12.89 -18.38
CA LYS A 16 6.49 11.51 -18.82
C LYS A 16 7.54 10.81 -17.96
N ARG A 17 8.70 11.45 -17.72
CA ARG A 17 9.73 10.86 -16.84
C ARG A 17 9.20 10.56 -15.45
N LYS A 18 8.45 11.49 -14.85
CA LYS A 18 7.85 11.28 -13.52
C LYS A 18 6.90 10.07 -13.51
N SER A 19 6.09 9.91 -14.55
CA SER A 19 5.24 8.73 -14.69
C SER A 19 6.06 7.45 -14.83
N ASP A 20 7.09 7.46 -15.68
CA ASP A 20 7.95 6.29 -15.91
C ASP A 20 8.71 5.91 -14.61
N ASP A 21 9.14 6.89 -13.81
CA ASP A 21 9.81 6.68 -12.51
C ASP A 21 8.86 6.04 -11.47
N GLN A 22 7.61 6.51 -11.40
CA GLN A 22 6.58 5.95 -10.52
C GLN A 22 6.27 4.50 -10.88
N VAL A 23 6.16 4.19 -12.18
CA VAL A 23 5.94 2.83 -12.66
C VAL A 23 7.14 1.95 -12.35
N ALA A 24 8.37 2.45 -12.52
CA ALA A 24 9.58 1.70 -12.17
C ALA A 24 9.67 1.41 -10.67
N GLU A 25 9.25 2.35 -9.81
CA GLU A 25 9.17 2.14 -8.37
C GLU A 25 8.13 1.07 -7.99
N GLN A 26 6.92 1.13 -8.55
CA GLN A 26 5.92 0.07 -8.36
C GLN A 26 6.43 -1.28 -8.85
N ASN A 27 7.08 -1.34 -10.01
CA ASN A 27 7.64 -2.58 -10.54
C ASN A 27 8.77 -3.12 -9.64
N ARG A 28 9.60 -2.25 -9.07
CA ARG A 28 10.60 -2.68 -8.06
C ARG A 28 9.92 -3.25 -6.81
N LEU A 29 8.83 -2.66 -6.35
CA LEU A 29 8.08 -3.18 -5.19
C LEU A 29 7.39 -4.51 -5.49
N LEU A 30 6.77 -4.64 -6.67
CA LEU A 30 5.99 -5.82 -7.08
C LEU A 30 6.87 -6.99 -7.53
N HIS A 31 7.92 -6.70 -8.29
CA HIS A 31 8.75 -7.70 -8.97
C HIS A 31 10.18 -7.79 -8.42
N GLY A 32 10.62 -6.85 -7.59
CA GLY A 32 11.91 -6.94 -6.89
C GLY A 32 11.91 -7.91 -5.71
N GLN A 33 10.73 -8.40 -5.31
CA GLN A 33 10.61 -9.43 -4.28
C GLN A 33 10.72 -10.82 -4.91
N THR A 34 11.56 -11.67 -4.33
CA THR A 34 11.66 -13.08 -4.74
C THR A 34 10.37 -13.82 -4.39
N ALA A 35 10.09 -14.94 -5.07
CA ALA A 35 8.91 -15.75 -4.79
C ALA A 35 8.82 -16.20 -3.32
N GLY A 36 9.98 -16.54 -2.71
CA GLY A 36 10.06 -16.89 -1.29
C GLY A 36 9.75 -15.73 -0.35
N GLN A 37 10.17 -14.49 -0.68
CA GLN A 37 9.86 -13.30 0.11
C GLN A 37 8.36 -12.99 0.08
N ARG A 38 7.71 -13.04 -1.10
CA ARG A 38 6.25 -12.89 -1.20
C ARG A 38 5.50 -13.93 -0.36
N ALA A 39 5.91 -15.20 -0.45
CA ALA A 39 5.28 -16.29 0.30
C ALA A 39 5.42 -16.09 1.82
N ARG A 40 6.60 -15.65 2.28
CA ARG A 40 6.83 -15.31 3.68
C ARG A 40 5.94 -14.18 4.16
N ILE A 41 5.88 -13.06 3.42
CA ILE A 41 5.02 -11.92 3.79
C ILE A 41 3.55 -12.35 3.84
N LYS A 42 3.10 -13.14 2.87
CA LYS A 42 1.73 -13.68 2.86
C LYS A 42 1.44 -14.50 4.11
N HIS A 43 2.34 -15.41 4.48
CA HIS A 43 2.19 -16.24 5.68
C HIS A 43 2.23 -15.40 6.97
N GLU A 44 3.07 -14.37 7.04
CA GLU A 44 3.12 -13.42 8.16
C GLU A 44 1.79 -12.66 8.30
N MET A 45 1.21 -12.20 7.19
CA MET A 45 -0.11 -11.55 7.15
C MET A 45 -1.22 -12.50 7.63
N GLU A 46 -1.29 -13.72 7.09
CA GLU A 46 -2.29 -14.72 7.48
C GLU A 46 -2.19 -15.12 8.96
N THR A 47 -0.98 -15.15 9.51
CA THR A 47 -0.76 -15.42 10.94
C THR A 47 -1.21 -14.26 11.79
N ARG A 48 -0.91 -13.02 11.37
CA ARG A 48 -1.35 -11.80 12.04
C ARG A 48 -2.88 -11.70 12.05
N ASP A 49 -3.53 -11.94 10.92
CA ASP A 49 -5.00 -11.86 10.81
C ASP A 49 -5.67 -12.89 11.72
N ARG A 50 -5.19 -14.14 11.70
CA ARG A 50 -5.67 -15.17 12.63
C ARG A 50 -5.48 -14.79 14.10
N HIS A 51 -4.37 -14.15 14.44
CA HIS A 51 -4.13 -13.70 15.81
C HIS A 51 -5.09 -12.57 16.22
N LEU A 52 -5.37 -11.62 15.31
CA LEU A 52 -6.33 -10.54 15.55
C LEU A 52 -7.75 -11.08 15.69
N ASP A 53 -8.15 -12.00 14.83
CA ASP A 53 -9.47 -12.66 14.90
C ASP A 53 -9.63 -13.45 16.20
N ALA A 54 -8.61 -14.21 16.63
CA ALA A 54 -8.63 -14.93 17.89
C ALA A 54 -8.68 -14.01 19.12
N SER A 55 -8.15 -12.79 18.99
CA SER A 55 -8.14 -11.77 20.06
C SER A 55 -9.34 -10.83 20.00
N ARG A 56 -10.31 -11.09 19.10
CA ARG A 56 -11.49 -10.25 18.96
C ARG A 56 -12.44 -10.45 20.14
N ILE A 57 -12.56 -9.43 20.97
CA ILE A 57 -13.60 -9.36 22.00
C ILE A 57 -14.86 -8.83 21.30
N ASP A 58 -15.81 -9.71 21.00
CA ASP A 58 -17.11 -9.27 20.49
C ASP A 58 -17.81 -8.44 21.57
N SER A 59 -18.21 -7.21 21.20
CA SER A 59 -18.83 -6.21 22.08
C SER A 59 -20.24 -6.58 22.58
N ARG A 60 -20.56 -7.87 22.66
CA ARG A 60 -21.81 -8.38 23.25
C ARG A 60 -21.64 -8.87 24.69
N HIS A 61 -20.42 -8.87 25.25
CA HIS A 61 -20.25 -9.06 26.68
C HIS A 61 -20.37 -7.70 27.37
N ASP A 62 -21.61 -7.25 27.55
CA ASP A 62 -21.95 -6.25 28.55
C ASP A 62 -21.86 -6.96 29.92
N PRO A 63 -20.98 -6.54 30.83
CA PRO A 63 -20.76 -7.24 32.10
C PRO A 63 -21.91 -7.07 33.12
N ASP A 64 -22.99 -6.36 32.75
CA ASP A 64 -24.11 -6.03 33.62
C ASP A 64 -25.33 -6.97 33.47
N ASP A 65 -25.24 -8.03 32.65
CA ASP A 65 -26.34 -9.00 32.44
C ASP A 65 -26.25 -10.24 33.36
N VAL A 66 -26.10 -10.00 34.68
CA VAL A 66 -26.28 -11.02 35.72
C VAL A 66 -27.29 -10.47 36.74
N THR A 67 -28.53 -10.94 36.63
CA THR A 67 -29.54 -10.88 37.70
C THR A 67 -29.05 -11.54 38.99
#